data_AF-A0A327HFG0-F1
#
_entry.id   AF-A0A327HFG0-F1
#
_cell.length_a   1.000
_cell.length_b   1.000
_cell.length_c   1.000
_cell.angle_alpha   90.00
_cell.angle_beta   90.00
_cell.angle_gamma   90.00
#
_symmetry.space_group_name_H-M   'P 1'
#
loop_
_entity.id
_entity.type
_entity.pdbx_description
1 polymer ?
#
loop_
_entity_poly.entity_id
_entity_poly.type
_entity_poly.pdbx_seq_one_letter_code
_entity_poly.pdbx_strand_id
1 'polypeptide(L)'
;MMVRTVVAPARVNILGEHTDRFGGLALPFATPPFLRLTVDSKSDRLRGDPTVCALWDAAGGGSADIKVESSIPIGAGMSSSAALCTAVVMAVNSNQSEMELAKKAQKLEHQVLGTSCGLLDQIAITHGRKDSMMLIDFSNLEVTPVPFPSSWKLKLIDTGIRRNLAETKYSEIESDSEAIRLHVEEENARVRSAIDADSEVLGRLLNESHASLRDNVSVSNSDIERKVSLIRSIPGVLGVRLMGGGFGGMLLAAVDNDDVLPEALCPIPSGPVCSEYLT
;
A
#
# COMPACT_ATOMS: atom_id res chain seq x y z
N MET A 1 23.77 9.05 -23.34
CA MET A 1 23.28 7.79 -22.74
C MET A 1 21.78 7.92 -22.62
N MET A 2 20.99 6.84 -22.67
CA MET A 2 19.55 6.96 -22.35
C MET A 2 19.23 5.99 -21.23
N VAL A 3 19.90 6.20 -20.10
CA VAL A 3 19.58 5.51 -18.85
C VAL A 3 18.36 6.21 -18.27
N ARG A 4 17.30 5.44 -18.06
CA ARG A 4 16.05 5.92 -17.48
C ARG A 4 15.93 5.38 -16.06
N THR A 5 15.54 6.23 -15.12
CA THR A 5 15.24 5.81 -13.75
C THR A 5 13.78 6.08 -13.45
N VAL A 6 13.04 5.06 -13.03
CA VAL A 6 11.67 5.20 -12.53
C VAL A 6 11.70 5.09 -11.01
N VAL A 7 11.08 6.05 -10.33
CA VAL A 7 10.99 6.11 -8.87
C VAL A 7 9.55 5.86 -8.47
N ALA A 8 9.29 4.79 -7.72
CA ALA A 8 7.97 4.44 -7.22
C ALA A 8 7.94 4.56 -5.68
N PRO A 9 6.97 5.30 -5.11
CA PRO A 9 6.78 5.36 -3.66
C PRO A 9 6.22 4.05 -3.10
N ALA A 10 6.36 3.88 -1.79
CA ALA A 10 5.51 2.98 -1.02
C ALA A 10 4.12 3.62 -0.82
N ARG A 11 3.25 2.94 -0.08
CA ARG A 11 1.93 3.48 0.30
C ARG A 11 1.53 3.10 1.72
N VAL A 12 0.73 3.96 2.33
CA VAL A 12 0.01 3.70 3.58
C VAL A 12 -1.48 3.69 3.28
N ASN A 13 -2.19 2.74 3.89
CA ASN A 13 -3.65 2.75 3.90
C ASN A 13 -4.12 3.15 5.31
N ILE A 14 -4.82 4.28 5.44
CA ILE A 14 -5.26 4.76 6.75
C ILE A 14 -6.46 3.94 7.23
N LEU A 15 -7.47 3.79 6.38
CA LEU A 15 -8.70 3.04 6.60
C LEU A 15 -9.20 2.47 5.24
N GLY A 16 -10.09 1.47 5.29
CA GLY A 16 -10.57 0.80 4.07
C GLY A 16 -9.68 -0.37 3.67
N GLU A 17 -9.29 -1.19 4.64
CA GLU A 17 -8.57 -2.43 4.34
C GLU A 17 -9.57 -3.53 3.97
N HIS A 18 -9.24 -4.40 3.02
CA HIS A 18 -10.13 -5.47 2.54
C HIS A 18 -11.48 -4.98 1.98
N THR A 19 -11.59 -3.73 1.53
CA THR A 19 -12.78 -3.18 0.84
C THR A 19 -12.64 -3.14 -0.69
N ASP A 20 -11.40 -3.14 -1.18
CA ASP A 20 -11.04 -2.94 -2.58
C ASP A 20 -11.63 -3.98 -3.54
N ARG A 21 -11.69 -5.24 -3.11
CA ARG A 21 -12.27 -6.34 -3.89
C ARG A 21 -13.80 -6.39 -3.85
N PHE A 22 -14.43 -5.57 -3.03
CA PHE A 22 -15.89 -5.55 -2.82
C PHE A 22 -16.53 -4.21 -3.23
N GLY A 23 -15.81 -3.36 -3.97
CA GLY A 23 -16.32 -2.06 -4.41
C GLY A 23 -16.53 -1.07 -3.28
N GLY A 24 -15.84 -1.23 -2.14
CA GLY A 24 -15.94 -0.31 -1.01
C GLY A 24 -15.06 0.94 -1.18
N LEU A 25 -14.71 1.56 -0.06
CA LEU A 25 -13.90 2.77 0.01
C LEU A 25 -12.55 2.50 0.68
N ALA A 26 -11.54 3.28 0.32
CA ALA A 26 -10.29 3.36 1.07
C ALA A 26 -9.72 4.77 1.12
N LEU A 27 -8.87 5.01 2.12
CA LEU A 27 -8.21 6.29 2.36
C LEU A 27 -6.68 6.16 2.42
N PRO A 28 -5.99 5.80 1.32
CA PRO A 28 -4.54 5.68 1.31
C PRO A 28 -3.81 6.98 0.93
N PHE A 29 -2.49 6.94 1.01
CA PHE A 29 -1.58 7.91 0.39
C PHE A 29 -0.25 7.24 0.00
N ALA A 30 0.42 7.77 -1.03
CA ALA A 30 1.79 7.40 -1.36
C ALA A 30 2.77 8.00 -0.35
N THR A 31 3.80 7.26 0.06
CA THR A 31 4.80 7.73 1.05
C THR A 31 6.20 7.25 0.69
N PRO A 32 7.28 7.92 1.14
CA PRO A 32 8.58 7.27 1.27
C PRO A 32 8.46 6.08 2.23
N PRO A 33 9.35 5.06 2.16
CA PRO A 33 10.51 4.92 1.26
C PRO A 33 10.17 4.67 -0.22
N PHE A 34 11.20 4.67 -1.08
CA PHE A 34 11.05 4.53 -2.54
C PHE A 34 11.77 3.28 -3.10
N LEU A 35 11.24 2.80 -4.22
CA LEU A 35 11.88 1.86 -5.14
C LEU A 35 12.38 2.62 -6.37
N ARG A 36 13.61 2.32 -6.82
CA ARG A 36 14.22 2.85 -8.03
C ARG A 36 14.49 1.72 -9.02
N LEU A 37 13.92 1.84 -10.21
CA LEU A 37 14.15 0.95 -11.35
C LEU A 37 15.00 1.70 -12.37
N THR A 38 16.25 1.27 -12.56
CA THR A 38 17.14 1.83 -13.57
C THR A 38 17.18 0.91 -14.78
N VAL A 39 16.97 1.48 -15.97
CA VAL A 39 16.89 0.75 -17.24
C VAL A 39 17.92 1.34 -18.21
N ASP A 40 18.85 0.51 -18.67
CA ASP A 40 19.73 0.81 -19.81
C ASP A 40 19.26 0.05 -21.05
N SER A 41 18.65 0.78 -21.98
CA SER A 41 18.09 0.23 -23.23
C SER A 41 19.13 -0.02 -24.33
N LYS A 42 20.42 0.27 -24.11
CA LYS A 42 21.49 -0.03 -25.09
C LYS A 42 21.98 -1.47 -25.06
N SER A 43 21.49 -2.29 -24.12
CA SER A 43 21.89 -3.68 -24.01
C SER A 43 21.33 -4.52 -25.17
N ASP A 44 22.13 -5.43 -25.73
CA ASP A 44 21.69 -6.33 -26.80
C ASP A 44 20.79 -7.47 -26.29
N ARG A 45 20.75 -7.70 -24.98
CA ARG A 45 19.92 -8.74 -24.33
C ARG A 45 19.34 -8.24 -23.01
N LEU A 46 18.25 -8.87 -22.57
CA LEU A 46 17.69 -8.64 -21.24
C LEU A 46 18.64 -9.15 -20.15
N ARG A 47 18.95 -8.30 -19.16
CA ARG A 47 19.76 -8.61 -17.98
C ARG A 47 19.14 -7.97 -16.74
N GLY A 48 19.22 -8.66 -15.61
CA GLY A 48 18.69 -8.20 -14.33
C GLY A 48 18.34 -9.38 -13.42
N ASP A 49 17.69 -9.09 -12.31
CA ASP A 49 17.09 -10.12 -11.45
C ASP A 49 16.04 -10.95 -12.23
N PRO A 50 15.96 -12.28 -12.05
CA PRO A 50 15.03 -13.12 -12.82
C PRO A 50 13.57 -12.72 -12.71
N THR A 51 13.09 -12.32 -11.53
CA THR A 51 11.70 -11.88 -11.35
C THR A 51 11.46 -10.55 -12.05
N VAL A 52 12.43 -9.63 -11.97
CA VAL A 52 12.36 -8.34 -12.69
C VAL A 52 12.36 -8.55 -14.19
N CYS A 53 13.19 -9.46 -14.71
CA CYS A 53 13.20 -9.80 -16.13
C CYS A 53 11.86 -10.38 -16.60
N ALA A 54 11.24 -11.26 -15.79
CA ALA A 54 9.92 -11.82 -16.11
C ALA A 54 8.82 -10.74 -16.13
N LEU A 55 8.84 -9.82 -15.17
CA LEU A 55 7.94 -8.66 -15.15
C LEU A 55 8.14 -7.76 -16.37
N TRP A 56 9.40 -7.50 -16.72
CA TRP A 56 9.76 -6.65 -17.86
C TRP A 56 9.28 -7.23 -19.19
N ASP A 57 9.52 -8.52 -19.41
CA ASP A 57 9.08 -9.23 -20.62
C ASP A 57 7.55 -9.27 -20.73
N ALA A 58 6.86 -9.62 -19.63
CA ALA A 58 5.39 -9.63 -19.59
C ALA A 58 4.75 -8.24 -19.78
N ALA A 59 5.46 -7.16 -19.42
CA ALA A 59 5.04 -5.79 -19.68
C ALA A 59 5.26 -5.36 -21.15
N GLY A 60 5.93 -6.17 -21.97
CA GLY A 60 6.28 -5.90 -23.37
C GLY A 60 7.61 -5.18 -23.56
N GLY A 61 8.52 -5.27 -22.59
CA GLY A 61 9.83 -4.64 -22.66
C GLY A 61 10.81 -5.36 -23.61
N GLY A 62 11.68 -4.60 -24.28
CA GLY A 62 12.73 -5.14 -25.17
C GLY A 62 14.03 -5.50 -24.43
N SER A 63 15.13 -5.64 -25.16
CA SER A 63 16.45 -5.81 -24.55
C SER A 63 16.84 -4.61 -23.67
N ALA A 64 17.23 -4.87 -22.43
CA ALA A 64 17.66 -3.86 -21.47
C ALA A 64 18.54 -4.48 -20.37
N ASP A 65 19.41 -3.68 -19.76
CA ASP A 65 20.01 -4.00 -18.46
C ASP A 65 19.19 -3.29 -17.36
N ILE A 66 18.65 -4.05 -16.41
CA ILE A 66 17.67 -3.58 -15.43
C ILE A 66 18.20 -3.81 -14.02
N LYS A 67 18.27 -2.72 -13.26
CA LYS A 67 18.67 -2.72 -11.85
C LYS A 67 17.54 -2.18 -10.97
N VAL A 68 17.27 -2.89 -9.88
CA VAL A 68 16.31 -2.46 -8.85
C VAL A 68 17.06 -2.15 -7.56
N GLU A 69 16.80 -0.98 -7.00
CA GLU A 69 17.23 -0.58 -5.66
C GLU A 69 15.98 -0.16 -4.88
N SER A 70 15.73 -0.79 -3.73
CA SER A 70 14.52 -0.48 -2.94
C SER A 70 14.89 -0.27 -1.48
N SER A 71 14.35 0.81 -0.92
CA SER A 71 14.35 1.08 0.51
C SER A 71 13.02 0.69 1.17
N ILE A 72 12.09 0.10 0.41
CA ILE A 72 10.79 -0.37 0.90
C ILE A 72 10.95 -1.74 1.55
N PRO A 73 10.68 -1.89 2.86
CA PRO A 73 10.62 -3.18 3.55
C PRO A 73 9.81 -4.24 2.80
N ILE A 74 10.48 -5.32 2.42
CA ILE A 74 9.88 -6.47 1.73
C ILE A 74 8.98 -7.23 2.70
N GLY A 75 7.77 -7.59 2.23
CA GLY A 75 6.83 -8.39 3.01
C GLY A 75 6.27 -7.71 4.26
N ALA A 76 6.53 -6.41 4.44
CA ALA A 76 6.02 -5.64 5.58
C ALA A 76 4.57 -5.14 5.35
N GLY A 77 4.04 -5.22 4.14
CA GLY A 77 2.72 -4.66 3.83
C GLY A 77 2.74 -3.18 3.45
N MET A 78 3.87 -2.68 2.92
CA MET A 78 4.03 -1.35 2.30
C MET A 78 4.12 -1.40 0.76
N SER A 79 3.55 -2.43 0.13
CA SER A 79 3.39 -2.54 -1.34
C SER A 79 4.67 -2.55 -2.17
N SER A 80 5.74 -3.17 -1.70
CA SER A 80 6.97 -3.28 -2.50
C SER A 80 6.75 -3.99 -3.85
N SER A 81 5.82 -4.94 -3.95
CA SER A 81 5.48 -5.63 -5.21
C SER A 81 4.74 -4.70 -6.17
N ALA A 82 3.69 -4.02 -5.71
CA ALA A 82 2.95 -3.07 -6.52
C ALA A 82 3.84 -1.89 -6.98
N ALA A 83 4.76 -1.41 -6.14
CA ALA A 83 5.75 -0.39 -6.52
C ALA A 83 6.66 -0.88 -7.66
N LEU A 84 7.15 -2.13 -7.58
CA LEU A 84 7.96 -2.73 -8.63
C LEU A 84 7.17 -2.90 -9.93
N CYS A 85 5.97 -3.50 -9.87
CA CYS A 85 5.10 -3.68 -11.03
C CYS A 85 4.76 -2.34 -11.69
N THR A 86 4.43 -1.32 -10.89
CA THR A 86 4.12 0.03 -11.40
C THR A 86 5.35 0.68 -12.04
N ALA A 87 6.54 0.54 -11.44
CA ALA A 87 7.78 1.06 -12.01
C ALA A 87 8.11 0.41 -13.36
N VAL A 88 7.95 -0.92 -13.46
CA VAL A 88 8.15 -1.67 -14.72
C VAL A 88 7.17 -1.21 -15.78
N VAL A 89 5.87 -1.14 -15.46
CA VAL A 89 4.87 -0.69 -16.44
C VAL A 89 5.13 0.75 -16.88
N MET A 90 5.47 1.67 -15.98
CA MET A 90 5.80 3.06 -16.36
C MET A 90 7.05 3.13 -17.26
N ALA A 91 8.05 2.28 -16.99
CA ALA A 91 9.27 2.22 -17.78
C ALA A 91 9.00 1.71 -19.22
N VAL A 92 8.07 0.77 -19.40
CA VAL A 92 7.72 0.22 -20.72
C VAL A 92 6.61 1.02 -21.43
N ASN A 93 5.64 1.56 -20.67
CA ASN A 93 4.41 2.18 -21.17
C ASN A 93 4.26 3.63 -20.66
N SER A 94 5.15 4.54 -21.05
CA SER A 94 5.23 5.89 -20.45
C SER A 94 4.04 6.82 -20.73
N ASN A 95 3.21 6.54 -21.73
CA ASN A 95 2.16 7.45 -22.20
C ASN A 95 0.76 6.95 -21.82
N GLN A 96 0.54 6.64 -20.55
CA GLN A 96 -0.73 6.11 -20.04
C GLN A 96 -1.30 7.07 -18.99
N SER A 97 -2.63 7.06 -18.82
CA SER A 97 -3.23 7.72 -17.65
C SER A 97 -2.85 6.98 -16.37
N GLU A 98 -2.97 7.66 -15.21
CA GLU A 98 -2.63 7.11 -13.90
C GLU A 98 -3.40 5.82 -13.59
N MET A 99 -4.68 5.76 -13.98
CA MET A 99 -5.53 4.58 -13.81
C MET A 99 -5.17 3.43 -14.75
N GLU A 100 -4.84 3.71 -16.01
CA GLU A 100 -4.38 2.67 -16.94
C GLU A 100 -3.03 2.08 -16.52
N LEU A 101 -2.14 2.92 -15.99
CA LEU A 101 -0.89 2.48 -15.37
C LEU A 101 -1.16 1.55 -14.18
N ALA A 102 -2.09 1.92 -13.28
CA ALA A 102 -2.46 1.11 -12.13
C ALA A 102 -3.04 -0.26 -12.52
N LYS A 103 -3.99 -0.30 -13.47
CA LYS A 103 -4.60 -1.55 -13.96
C LYS A 103 -3.59 -2.47 -14.64
N LYS A 104 -2.69 -1.91 -15.45
CA LYS A 104 -1.61 -2.69 -16.08
C LYS A 104 -0.64 -3.25 -15.05
N ALA A 105 -0.28 -2.46 -14.03
CA ALA A 105 0.59 -2.91 -12.94
C ALA A 105 -0.06 -4.05 -12.13
N GLN A 106 -1.35 -3.93 -11.80
CA GLN A 106 -2.10 -5.00 -11.12
C GLN A 106 -2.15 -6.27 -11.97
N LYS A 107 -2.49 -6.15 -13.26
CA LYS A 107 -2.51 -7.29 -14.19
C LYS A 107 -1.14 -7.98 -14.26
N LEU A 108 -0.06 -7.20 -14.31
CA LEU A 108 1.30 -7.72 -14.31
C LEU A 108 1.61 -8.49 -13.02
N GLU A 109 1.17 -7.96 -11.88
CA GLU A 109 1.34 -8.61 -10.57
C GLU A 109 0.60 -9.95 -10.48
N HIS A 110 -0.64 -10.02 -10.99
CA HIS A 110 -1.41 -11.26 -11.06
C HIS A 110 -0.75 -12.29 -11.97
N GLN A 111 -0.28 -11.86 -13.14
CA GLN A 111 0.26 -12.76 -14.16
C GLN A 111 1.63 -13.34 -13.79
N VAL A 112 2.50 -12.54 -13.18
CA VAL A 112 3.91 -12.91 -12.96
C VAL A 112 4.17 -13.32 -11.51
N LEU A 113 3.55 -12.64 -10.54
CA LEU A 113 3.75 -12.94 -9.11
C LEU A 113 2.65 -13.85 -8.55
N GLY A 114 1.58 -14.11 -9.30
CA GLY A 114 0.51 -15.02 -8.90
C GLY A 114 -0.32 -14.54 -7.71
N THR A 115 -0.29 -13.24 -7.40
CA THR A 115 -1.08 -12.67 -6.30
C THR A 115 -2.50 -12.33 -6.77
N SER A 116 -3.49 -12.39 -5.88
CA SER A 116 -4.87 -11.96 -6.17
C SER A 116 -5.21 -10.65 -5.44
N CYS A 117 -4.40 -9.61 -5.66
CA CYS A 117 -4.58 -8.28 -5.05
C CYS A 117 -5.68 -7.45 -5.75
N GLY A 118 -6.33 -6.54 -5.01
CA GLY A 118 -7.17 -5.50 -5.62
C GLY A 118 -6.32 -4.35 -6.17
N LEU A 119 -6.94 -3.18 -6.38
CA LEU A 119 -6.29 -2.02 -7.03
C LEU A 119 -5.75 -0.96 -6.06
N LEU A 120 -5.96 -1.12 -4.75
CA LEU A 120 -5.62 -0.11 -3.74
C LEU A 120 -4.16 0.35 -3.86
N ASP A 121 -3.25 -0.62 -3.86
CA ASP A 121 -1.81 -0.37 -3.83
C ASP A 121 -1.34 0.39 -5.08
N GLN A 122 -1.77 -0.06 -6.26
CA GLN A 122 -1.36 0.53 -7.53
C GLN A 122 -1.98 1.91 -7.72
N ILE A 123 -3.25 2.11 -7.36
CA ILE A 123 -3.90 3.43 -7.40
C ILE A 123 -3.18 4.41 -6.47
N ALA A 124 -2.87 4.01 -5.24
CA ALA A 124 -2.16 4.86 -4.29
C ALA A 124 -0.80 5.32 -4.83
N ILE A 125 -0.06 4.43 -5.49
CA ILE A 125 1.26 4.71 -6.06
C ILE A 125 1.16 5.60 -7.30
N THR A 126 0.15 5.45 -8.17
CA THR A 126 0.03 6.23 -9.40
C THR A 126 -0.65 7.58 -9.22
N HIS A 127 -1.54 7.71 -8.23
CA HIS A 127 -2.30 8.95 -7.98
C HIS A 127 -1.77 9.75 -6.77
N GLY A 128 -0.64 9.33 -6.18
CA GLY A 128 0.00 10.03 -5.07
C GLY A 128 0.15 11.53 -5.34
N ARG A 129 -0.08 12.37 -4.33
CA ARG A 129 0.10 13.81 -4.36
C ARG A 129 0.76 14.25 -3.05
N LYS A 130 1.67 15.22 -3.15
CA LYS A 130 2.23 15.86 -1.95
C LYS A 130 1.09 16.49 -1.14
N ASP A 131 1.20 16.38 0.18
CA ASP A 131 0.30 16.98 1.17
C ASP A 131 -1.17 16.49 1.13
N SER A 132 -1.48 15.43 0.36
CA SER A 132 -2.84 14.89 0.25
C SER A 132 -2.88 13.37 0.40
N MET A 133 -3.91 12.91 1.10
CA MET A 133 -4.41 11.54 0.96
C MET A 133 -5.42 11.46 -0.19
N MET A 134 -5.94 10.27 -0.46
CA MET A 134 -6.97 10.09 -1.50
C MET A 134 -8.10 9.22 -1.00
N LEU A 135 -9.33 9.64 -1.27
CA LEU A 135 -10.50 8.79 -1.17
C LEU A 135 -10.62 8.01 -2.47
N ILE A 136 -10.56 6.68 -2.39
CA ILE A 136 -10.79 5.78 -3.52
C ILE A 136 -12.17 5.16 -3.35
N ASP A 137 -13.01 5.27 -4.37
CA ASP A 137 -14.25 4.50 -4.49
C ASP A 137 -14.04 3.36 -5.50
N PHE A 138 -13.99 2.13 -5.03
CA PHE A 138 -13.72 0.96 -5.88
C PHE A 138 -14.94 0.53 -6.71
N SER A 139 -16.13 1.07 -6.45
CA SER A 139 -17.34 0.76 -7.24
C SER A 139 -17.32 1.42 -8.63
N ASN A 140 -16.66 2.58 -8.75
CA ASN A 140 -16.56 3.36 -9.98
C ASN A 140 -15.11 3.75 -10.34
N LEU A 141 -14.14 3.42 -9.49
CA LEU A 141 -12.72 3.76 -9.59
C LEU A 141 -12.43 5.27 -9.55
N GLU A 142 -13.30 6.05 -8.92
CA GLU A 142 -13.08 7.47 -8.68
C GLU A 142 -12.01 7.67 -7.60
N VAL A 143 -11.10 8.61 -7.84
CA VAL A 143 -10.01 8.96 -6.93
C VAL A 143 -10.10 10.45 -6.63
N THR A 144 -10.52 10.78 -5.41
CA THR A 144 -10.67 12.16 -4.97
C THR A 144 -9.52 12.53 -4.02
N PRO A 145 -8.68 13.52 -4.37
CA PRO A 145 -7.67 14.03 -3.44
C PRO A 145 -8.33 14.66 -2.20
N VAL A 146 -7.84 14.31 -1.03
CA VAL A 146 -8.28 14.88 0.26
C VAL A 146 -7.05 15.46 0.97
N PRO A 147 -7.06 16.72 1.42
CA PRO A 147 -5.93 17.31 2.14
C PRO A 147 -5.53 16.45 3.34
N PHE A 148 -4.24 16.21 3.53
CA PHE A 148 -3.76 15.49 4.70
C PHE A 148 -3.78 16.43 5.92
N PRO A 149 -4.56 16.13 6.98
CA PRO A 149 -4.68 17.05 8.11
C PRO A 149 -3.34 17.23 8.84
N SER A 150 -2.91 18.47 9.04
CA SER A 150 -1.66 18.76 9.76
C SER A 150 -1.69 18.37 11.25
N SER A 151 -2.89 18.13 11.79
CA SER A 151 -3.10 17.62 13.15
C SER A 151 -2.82 16.12 13.25
N TRP A 152 -2.84 15.38 12.14
CA TRP A 152 -2.63 13.94 12.16
C TRP A 152 -1.14 13.62 12.23
N LYS A 153 -0.76 12.86 13.25
CA LYS A 153 0.57 12.31 13.41
C LYS A 153 0.46 10.80 13.37
N LEU A 154 1.08 10.22 12.35
CA LEU A 154 1.03 8.79 12.07
C LEU A 154 2.38 8.14 12.33
N LYS A 155 2.35 6.91 12.84
CA LYS A 155 3.52 6.07 13.07
C LYS A 155 3.30 4.70 12.46
N LEU A 156 4.32 4.20 11.77
CA LEU A 156 4.37 2.87 11.17
C LEU A 156 5.32 1.99 11.96
N ILE A 157 4.78 0.90 12.49
CA ILE A 157 5.51 -0.03 13.38
C ILE A 157 5.59 -1.39 12.71
N ASP A 158 6.80 -1.88 12.48
CA ASP A 158 6.99 -3.23 11.98
C ASP A 158 6.69 -4.24 13.10
N THR A 159 5.76 -5.16 12.85
CA THR A 159 5.46 -6.24 13.79
C THR A 159 6.63 -7.22 13.91
N GLY A 160 7.55 -7.29 12.96
CA GLY A 160 8.56 -8.34 12.86
C GLY A 160 7.98 -9.71 12.50
N ILE A 161 6.66 -9.80 12.32
CA ILE A 161 5.95 -11.01 11.91
C ILE A 161 5.86 -10.96 10.40
N ARG A 162 6.43 -11.97 9.74
CA ARG A 162 6.40 -12.09 8.28
C ARG A 162 5.37 -13.13 7.87
N ARG A 163 4.65 -12.82 6.80
CA ARG A 163 3.66 -13.71 6.21
C ARG A 163 4.36 -14.93 5.63
N ASN A 164 3.92 -16.12 6.00
CA ASN A 164 4.19 -17.30 5.20
C ASN A 164 3.10 -17.37 4.11
N LEU A 165 3.38 -16.79 2.94
CA LEU A 165 2.47 -16.78 1.79
C LEU A 165 2.10 -18.19 1.31
N ALA A 166 2.90 -19.21 1.65
CA ALA A 166 2.60 -20.62 1.33
C ALA A 166 1.52 -21.23 2.23
N GLU A 167 1.29 -20.69 3.44
CA GLU A 167 0.30 -21.18 4.41
C GLU A 167 -0.93 -20.27 4.51
N THR A 168 -0.78 -19.00 4.13
CA THR A 168 -1.85 -18.01 4.21
C THR A 168 -2.61 -17.98 2.90
N LYS A 169 -3.66 -18.81 2.78
CA LYS A 169 -4.60 -18.72 1.66
C LYS A 169 -5.36 -17.40 1.73
N TYR A 170 -4.76 -16.34 1.18
CA TYR A 170 -5.43 -15.09 0.81
C TYR A 170 -6.69 -15.34 -0.06
N SER A 171 -6.78 -16.54 -0.63
CA SER A 171 -7.86 -17.09 -1.47
C SER A 171 -9.08 -17.62 -0.72
N GLU A 172 -9.11 -17.60 0.63
CA GLU A 172 -10.23 -18.13 1.42
C GLU A 172 -10.84 -17.11 2.39
N ILE A 173 -10.67 -15.80 2.16
CA ILE A 173 -11.70 -14.88 2.64
C ILE A 173 -12.92 -15.18 1.77
N GLU A 174 -13.84 -16.00 2.30
CA GLU A 174 -15.08 -16.35 1.61
C GLU A 174 -15.76 -15.06 1.15
N SER A 175 -15.73 -14.85 -0.16
CA SER A 175 -16.02 -13.56 -0.80
C SER A 175 -17.50 -13.17 -0.78
N ASP A 176 -18.30 -13.79 0.09
CA ASP A 176 -19.73 -13.51 0.24
C ASP A 176 -20.27 -13.82 1.64
N SER A 177 -19.42 -13.86 2.67
CA SER A 177 -19.91 -14.04 4.05
C SER A 177 -20.58 -12.78 4.58
N GLU A 178 -21.60 -12.95 5.43
CA GLU A 178 -22.27 -11.84 6.12
C GLU A 178 -21.26 -10.98 6.91
N ALA A 179 -20.24 -11.62 7.51
CA ALA A 179 -19.19 -10.94 8.25
C ALA A 179 -18.37 -9.99 7.35
N ILE A 180 -18.02 -10.42 6.13
CA ILE A 180 -17.30 -9.58 5.18
C ILE A 180 -18.17 -8.43 4.67
N ARG A 181 -19.45 -8.68 4.39
CA ARG A 181 -20.38 -7.61 4.00
C ARG A 181 -20.54 -6.56 5.09
N LEU A 182 -20.70 -7.00 6.34
CA LEU A 182 -20.75 -6.11 7.50
C LEU A 182 -19.45 -5.33 7.66
N HIS A 183 -18.29 -6.00 7.53
CA HIS A 183 -16.99 -5.34 7.56
C HIS A 183 -16.91 -4.22 6.51
N VAL A 184 -17.25 -4.50 5.26
CA VAL A 184 -17.17 -3.51 4.17
C VAL A 184 -18.12 -2.34 4.41
N GLU A 185 -19.36 -2.59 4.86
CA GLU A 185 -20.34 -1.54 5.16
C GLU A 185 -19.83 -0.60 6.26
N GLU A 186 -19.41 -1.17 7.39
CA GLU A 186 -18.90 -0.39 8.51
C GLU A 186 -17.56 0.30 8.19
N GLU A 187 -16.68 -0.37 7.44
CA GLU A 187 -15.39 0.20 7.04
C GLU A 187 -15.59 1.40 6.10
N ASN A 188 -16.54 1.32 5.18
CA ASN A 188 -16.92 2.45 4.35
C ASN A 188 -17.44 3.63 5.19
N ALA A 189 -18.21 3.36 6.25
CA ALA A 189 -18.66 4.40 7.18
C ALA A 189 -17.48 5.02 7.95
N ARG A 190 -16.50 4.20 8.38
CA ARG A 190 -15.27 4.67 9.04
C ARG A 190 -14.42 5.54 8.11
N VAL A 191 -14.24 5.14 6.86
CA VAL A 191 -13.52 5.93 5.83
C VAL A 191 -14.17 7.31 5.65
N ARG A 192 -15.49 7.38 5.48
CA ARG A 192 -16.20 8.65 5.34
C ARG A 192 -16.08 9.52 6.58
N SER A 193 -16.17 8.92 7.77
CA SER A 193 -16.06 9.62 9.04
C SER A 193 -14.66 10.20 9.28
N ALA A 194 -13.62 9.65 8.64
CA ALA A 194 -12.25 10.11 8.81
C ALA A 194 -11.90 11.37 8.01
N ILE A 195 -12.63 11.72 6.94
CA ILE A 195 -12.24 12.80 6.01
C ILE A 195 -12.04 14.16 6.72
N ASP A 196 -12.88 14.44 7.72
CA ASP A 196 -12.84 15.69 8.51
C ASP A 196 -12.57 15.44 10.00
N ALA A 197 -12.06 14.26 10.35
CA ALA A 197 -11.82 13.87 11.74
C ALA A 197 -10.60 14.55 12.35
N ASP A 198 -10.67 14.89 13.63
CA ASP A 198 -9.48 15.17 14.43
C ASP A 198 -8.69 13.89 14.74
N SER A 199 -7.52 14.04 15.38
CA SER A 199 -6.63 12.92 15.70
C SER A 199 -7.23 11.94 16.71
N GLU A 200 -8.09 12.40 17.63
CA GLU A 200 -8.73 11.53 18.63
C GLU A 200 -9.80 10.64 17.97
N VAL A 201 -10.62 11.25 17.10
CA VAL A 201 -11.61 10.52 16.30
C VAL A 201 -10.91 9.54 15.37
N LEU A 202 -9.82 9.94 14.69
CA LEU A 202 -9.02 9.03 13.87
C LEU A 202 -8.53 7.83 14.69
N GLY A 203 -7.94 8.06 15.87
CA GLY A 203 -7.46 6.99 16.75
C GLY A 203 -8.55 5.97 17.09
N ARG A 204 -9.76 6.45 17.40
CA ARG A 204 -10.93 5.58 17.63
C ARG A 204 -11.29 4.76 16.40
N LEU A 205 -11.37 5.40 15.22
CA LEU A 205 -11.70 4.73 13.95
C LEU A 205 -10.67 3.67 13.58
N LEU A 206 -9.36 3.91 13.83
CA LEU A 206 -8.31 2.91 13.63
C LEU A 206 -8.55 1.68 14.52
N ASN A 207 -8.89 1.89 15.80
CA ASN A 207 -9.15 0.80 16.73
C ASN A 207 -10.38 -0.02 16.34
N GLU A 208 -11.47 0.64 15.91
CA GLU A 208 -12.69 -0.01 15.43
C GLU A 208 -12.44 -0.82 14.15
N SER A 209 -11.72 -0.21 13.19
CA SER A 209 -11.34 -0.90 11.97
C SER A 209 -10.43 -2.11 12.26
N HIS A 210 -9.54 -2.02 13.26
CA HIS A 210 -8.71 -3.17 13.67
C HIS A 210 -9.55 -4.29 14.30
N ALA A 211 -10.52 -3.96 15.16
CA ALA A 211 -11.44 -4.94 15.71
C ALA A 211 -12.22 -5.66 14.61
N SER A 212 -12.70 -4.93 13.61
CA SER A 212 -13.39 -5.51 12.45
C SER A 212 -12.47 -6.42 11.62
N LEU A 213 -11.19 -6.06 11.42
CA LEU A 213 -10.20 -6.94 10.78
C LEU A 213 -9.98 -8.25 11.55
N ARG A 214 -9.97 -8.18 12.88
CA ARG A 214 -9.78 -9.35 13.74
C ARG A 214 -11.01 -10.24 13.76
N ASP A 215 -12.18 -9.65 13.95
CA ASP A 215 -13.40 -10.38 14.28
C ASP A 215 -14.22 -10.75 13.03
N ASN A 216 -14.32 -9.84 12.05
CA ASN A 216 -15.13 -10.06 10.85
C ASN A 216 -14.30 -10.61 9.68
N VAL A 217 -13.10 -10.08 9.46
CA VAL A 217 -12.22 -10.53 8.35
C VAL A 217 -11.33 -11.70 8.79
N SER A 218 -11.09 -11.86 10.09
CA SER A 218 -10.26 -12.93 10.66
C SER A 218 -8.81 -12.94 10.14
N VAL A 219 -8.23 -11.74 9.98
CA VAL A 219 -6.87 -11.57 9.43
C VAL A 219 -5.81 -11.18 10.46
N SER A 220 -6.17 -11.21 11.75
CA SER A 220 -5.24 -11.03 12.87
C SER A 220 -4.95 -12.36 13.58
N ASN A 221 -3.93 -12.38 14.44
CA ASN A 221 -3.57 -13.55 15.25
C ASN A 221 -3.06 -13.12 16.63
N SER A 222 -2.84 -14.09 17.53
CA SER A 222 -2.47 -13.79 18.92
C SER A 222 -1.16 -13.01 19.07
N ASP A 223 -0.19 -13.18 18.17
CA ASP A 223 1.06 -12.42 18.16
C ASP A 223 0.84 -10.96 17.77
N ILE A 224 -0.01 -10.71 16.77
CA ILE A 224 -0.41 -9.36 16.34
C ILE A 224 -1.22 -8.69 17.44
N GLU A 225 -2.19 -9.37 18.04
CA GLU A 225 -3.04 -8.82 19.12
C GLU A 225 -2.20 -8.42 20.34
N ARG A 226 -1.20 -9.21 20.71
CA ARG A 226 -0.24 -8.85 21.77
C ARG A 226 0.49 -7.56 21.45
N LYS A 227 0.96 -7.39 20.21
CA LYS A 227 1.67 -6.18 19.77
C LYS A 227 0.73 -4.97 19.71
N VAL A 228 -0.48 -5.15 19.19
CA VAL A 228 -1.49 -4.08 19.16
C VAL A 228 -1.84 -3.62 20.57
N SER A 229 -2.06 -4.55 21.50
CA SER A 229 -2.32 -4.24 22.90
C SER A 229 -1.14 -3.48 23.54
N LEU A 230 0.09 -3.94 23.31
CA LEU A 230 1.29 -3.27 23.80
C LEU A 230 1.38 -1.83 23.28
N ILE A 231 1.29 -1.65 21.95
CA ILE A 231 1.39 -0.31 21.33
C ILE A 231 0.25 0.60 21.82
N ARG A 232 -0.99 0.09 21.90
CA ARG A 232 -2.14 0.87 22.37
C ARG A 232 -2.02 1.32 23.82
N SER A 233 -1.26 0.60 24.66
CA SER A 233 -1.05 0.97 26.07
C SER A 233 0.00 2.05 26.29
N ILE A 234 0.74 2.46 25.25
CA ILE A 234 1.75 3.50 25.34
C ILE A 234 1.05 4.86 25.44
N PRO A 235 1.41 5.71 26.43
CA PRO A 235 0.87 7.07 26.55
C PRO A 235 1.07 7.88 25.26
N GLY A 236 0.01 8.55 24.81
CA GLY A 236 -0.01 9.35 23.59
C GLY A 236 -0.36 8.58 22.32
N VAL A 237 -0.51 7.25 22.37
CA VAL A 237 -1.12 6.48 21.28
C VAL A 237 -2.64 6.61 21.33
N LEU A 238 -3.22 7.24 20.32
CA LEU A 238 -4.66 7.48 20.18
C LEU A 238 -5.39 6.27 19.60
N GLY A 239 -4.72 5.53 18.72
CA GLY A 239 -5.23 4.30 18.16
C GLY A 239 -4.21 3.58 17.30
N VAL A 240 -4.43 2.30 17.09
CA VAL A 240 -3.51 1.45 16.31
C VAL A 240 -4.27 0.33 15.62
N ARG A 241 -3.88 0.05 14.38
CA ARG A 241 -4.42 -1.04 13.57
C ARG A 241 -3.36 -1.77 12.77
N LEU A 242 -3.71 -2.99 12.37
CA LEU A 242 -2.99 -3.75 11.35
C LEU A 242 -3.18 -3.11 9.97
N MET A 243 -2.12 -3.02 9.16
CA MET A 243 -2.15 -2.48 7.80
C MET A 243 -1.79 -3.54 6.76
N GLY A 244 -2.46 -3.50 5.61
CA GLY A 244 -2.29 -4.47 4.54
C GLY A 244 -3.06 -5.77 4.80
N GLY A 245 -2.76 -6.77 3.98
CA GLY A 245 -3.37 -8.11 3.96
C GLY A 245 -3.49 -9.00 5.20
N GLY A 246 -3.13 -8.54 6.39
CA GLY A 246 -3.20 -9.37 7.58
C GLY A 246 -2.02 -10.29 7.86
N PHE A 247 -2.14 -11.08 8.92
CA PHE A 247 -1.22 -12.16 9.33
C PHE A 247 0.25 -11.76 9.54
N GLY A 248 0.50 -10.45 9.68
CA GLY A 248 1.82 -9.87 9.93
C GLY A 248 1.98 -8.55 9.17
N GLY A 249 3.21 -8.03 9.14
CA GLY A 249 3.54 -6.78 8.46
C GLY A 249 3.58 -5.57 9.39
N MET A 250 2.98 -4.46 8.98
CA MET A 250 3.03 -3.19 9.70
C MET A 250 1.75 -2.95 10.51
N LEU A 251 1.91 -2.25 11.63
CA LEU A 251 0.84 -1.54 12.31
C LEU A 251 0.90 -0.06 11.93
N LEU A 252 -0.27 0.56 11.77
CA LEU A 252 -0.43 2.01 11.68
C LEU A 252 -1.02 2.52 12.98
N ALA A 253 -0.34 3.48 13.61
CA ALA A 253 -0.81 4.15 14.81
C ALA A 253 -1.02 5.65 14.58
N ALA A 254 -2.08 6.20 15.17
CA ALA A 254 -2.26 7.63 15.35
C ALA A 254 -1.77 8.03 16.74
N VAL A 255 -1.02 9.12 16.83
CA VAL A 255 -0.42 9.61 18.08
C VAL A 255 -0.75 11.09 18.28
N ASP A 256 -0.75 11.56 19.53
CA ASP A 256 -1.01 12.97 19.86
C ASP A 256 0.18 13.90 19.58
N ASN A 257 1.40 13.36 19.64
CA ASN A 257 2.64 14.10 19.39
C ASN A 257 3.75 13.26 18.75
N ASP A 258 4.74 13.94 18.15
CA ASP A 258 5.77 13.30 17.32
C ASP A 258 6.79 12.52 18.16
N ASP A 259 6.89 12.78 19.46
CA ASP A 259 7.81 12.11 20.38
C ASP A 259 7.30 10.72 20.80
N VAL A 260 6.02 10.42 20.55
CA VAL A 260 5.45 9.09 20.78
C VAL A 260 5.97 8.12 19.72
N LEU A 261 6.47 6.96 20.16
CA LEU A 261 7.08 5.95 19.29
C LEU A 261 8.21 6.54 18.42
N PRO A 262 9.31 7.03 19.02
CA PRO A 262 10.34 7.78 18.30
C PRO A 262 11.10 6.95 17.25
N GLU A 263 11.18 5.63 17.46
CA GLU A 263 11.84 4.69 16.53
C GLU A 263 10.96 4.26 15.35
N ALA A 264 9.67 4.62 15.36
CA ALA A 264 8.73 4.26 14.31
C ALA A 264 8.85 5.18 13.10
N LEU A 265 8.58 4.63 11.91
CA LEU A 265 8.58 5.41 10.67
C LEU A 265 7.41 6.40 10.70
N CYS A 266 7.65 7.63 10.23
CA CYS A 266 6.64 8.69 10.15
C CYS A 266 6.20 8.84 8.68
N PRO A 267 5.14 8.15 8.23
CA PRO A 267 4.70 8.26 6.86
C PRO A 267 4.08 9.64 6.61
N ILE A 268 4.39 10.22 5.44
CA ILE A 268 3.80 11.48 4.97
C ILE A 268 3.44 11.35 3.49
N PRO A 269 2.40 12.07 3.02
CA PRO A 269 2.07 12.10 1.61
C PRO A 269 3.24 12.55 0.72
N SER A 270 3.46 11.80 -0.35
CA SER A 270 4.46 12.06 -1.38
C SER A 270 3.83 12.09 -2.76
N GLY A 271 4.64 12.43 -3.77
CA GLY A 271 4.22 12.40 -5.16
C GLY A 271 3.96 10.99 -5.68
N PRO A 272 3.43 10.89 -6.91
CA PRO A 272 3.19 9.60 -7.54
C PRO A 272 4.50 8.99 -8.03
N VAL A 273 4.43 7.76 -8.53
CA VAL A 273 5.50 7.19 -9.37
C VAL A 273 5.89 8.17 -10.49
N CYS A 274 7.18 8.33 -10.72
CA CYS A 274 7.69 9.26 -11.72
C CYS A 274 8.90 8.70 -12.47
N SER A 275 9.18 9.29 -13.64
CA SER A 275 10.33 8.94 -14.47
C SER A 275 11.31 10.10 -14.53
N GLU A 276 12.57 9.80 -14.25
CA GLU A 276 13.72 10.70 -14.32
C GLU A 276 14.61 10.25 -15.49
N TYR A 277 15.08 11.21 -16.29
CA TYR A 277 16.11 10.97 -17.31
C TYR A 277 17.43 11.49 -16.78
N LEU A 278 18.45 10.62 -16.74
CA LEU A 278 19.83 11.07 -16.51
C LEU A 278 20.35 11.61 -17.85
N THR A 279 20.48 12.93 -17.96
CA THR A 279 21.15 13.62 -19.08
C THR A 279 22.63 13.30 -19.13
#